data_AF-A0A150VZ61-F1
#
_entry.id   AF-A0A150VZ61-F1
#
_cell.length_a   1.000
_cell.length_b   1.000
_cell.length_c   1.000
_cell.angle_alpha   90.00
_cell.angle_beta   90.00
_cell.angle_gamma   90.00
#
_symmetry.space_group_name_H-M   'P 1'
#
loop_
_entity.id
_entity.type
_entity.pdbx_description
1 polymer ?
#
loop_
_entity_poly.entity_id
_entity_poly.type
_entity_poly.pdbx_seq_one_letter_code
_entity_poly.pdbx_strand_id
1 'polypeptide(L)'
;MRTPNRFTKTVLAVALGGMALTACGTEGPTGGASAKASAVGVGASKAPTPKRSLPSDGLATHPDPELRYLAVSTRILDDCDPTTPVEPTPEGTIPPRPPRKAGPLPLDAPKPPSDPEPAPTRTGPIEEVPLDPLDKCAGAAHAARVLTAFDGTGPADYAGLRKRLTSLDYPPFRIHRMPDHDGSPRARLDLRFMGNNLALEITGTRDGVSVESFGAPETEDVRITDVRRKQNPAASTS
;
A
#
# COMPACT_ATOMS: atom_id res chain seq x y z
N MET A 1 55.31 -17.10 3.11
CA MET A 1 55.79 -17.08 1.71
C MET A 1 54.65 -16.66 0.80
N ARG A 2 54.93 -15.72 -0.10
CA ARG A 2 54.00 -15.07 -1.04
C ARG A 2 53.52 -16.07 -2.11
N THR A 3 52.29 -15.94 -2.60
CA THR A 3 51.97 -15.54 -4.00
C THR A 3 50.48 -15.20 -4.13
N PRO A 4 50.11 -13.96 -4.52
CA PRO A 4 48.78 -13.62 -5.03
C PRO A 4 48.78 -13.55 -6.56
N ASN A 5 47.80 -14.16 -7.23
CA ASN A 5 47.56 -13.92 -8.66
C ASN A 5 46.28 -13.10 -8.86
N ARG A 6 46.51 -11.87 -9.35
CA ARG A 6 45.53 -10.96 -9.96
C ARG A 6 45.61 -11.14 -11.48
N PHE A 7 44.48 -11.39 -12.14
CA PHE A 7 44.28 -11.26 -13.60
C PHE A 7 42.75 -11.33 -13.81
N THR A 8 42.02 -10.48 -14.54
CA THR A 8 42.30 -9.30 -15.35
C THR A 8 40.95 -8.59 -15.52
N LYS A 9 40.94 -7.25 -15.61
CA LYS A 9 39.78 -6.46 -16.03
C LYS A 9 39.47 -6.74 -17.50
N THR A 10 38.19 -6.85 -17.84
CA THR A 10 37.67 -6.54 -19.18
C THR A 10 36.54 -5.54 -19.04
N VAL A 11 36.77 -4.37 -19.64
CA VAL A 11 35.81 -3.30 -19.92
C VAL A 11 35.63 -3.31 -21.44
N LEU A 12 34.39 -3.30 -21.93
CA LEU A 12 33.93 -2.80 -23.24
C LEU A 12 32.43 -3.18 -23.36
N ALA A 13 31.52 -2.51 -24.05
CA ALA A 13 31.32 -1.13 -24.48
C ALA A 13 29.89 -1.08 -25.05
N VAL A 14 29.31 0.11 -24.98
CA VAL A 14 28.11 0.67 -25.63
C VAL A 14 27.54 -0.06 -26.86
N ALA A 15 26.22 -0.20 -26.89
CA ALA A 15 25.43 -0.10 -28.13
C ALA A 15 24.14 0.70 -27.87
N LEU A 16 24.10 1.94 -28.37
CA LEU A 16 22.89 2.73 -28.60
C LEU A 16 22.10 2.08 -29.74
N GLY A 17 20.80 1.86 -29.56
CA GLY A 17 19.86 1.39 -30.58
C GLY A 17 18.64 2.29 -30.62
N GLY A 18 18.32 2.83 -31.80
CA GLY A 18 17.49 4.02 -32.00
C GLY A 18 15.98 3.84 -31.84
N MET A 19 15.32 4.97 -31.60
CA MET A 19 13.88 5.17 -31.68
C MET A 19 13.37 4.99 -33.12
N ALA A 20 12.20 4.36 -33.27
CA ALA A 20 11.35 4.52 -34.44
C ALA A 20 9.90 4.77 -33.97
N LEU A 21 9.46 6.03 -34.06
CA LEU A 21 8.06 6.43 -33.92
C LEU A 21 7.42 6.36 -35.31
N THR A 22 6.56 5.36 -35.55
CA THR A 22 5.70 5.33 -36.73
C THR A 22 4.37 5.99 -36.40
N ALA A 23 4.31 7.31 -36.66
CA ALA A 23 3.05 8.03 -36.74
C ALA A 23 2.35 7.65 -38.05
N CYS A 24 1.20 6.97 -37.96
CA CYS A 24 0.31 6.76 -39.08
C CYS A 24 -0.67 7.95 -39.13
N GLY A 25 -0.35 8.93 -39.98
CA GLY A 25 -1.28 9.98 -40.38
C GLY A 25 -2.14 9.47 -41.53
N THR A 26 -3.45 9.70 -41.45
CA THR A 26 -4.39 9.52 -42.56
C THR A 26 -4.98 10.88 -42.88
N GLU A 27 -4.59 11.44 -44.03
CA GLU A 27 -5.21 12.63 -44.60
C GLU A 27 -5.73 12.34 -46.01
N GLY A 28 -6.98 12.79 -46.25
CA GLY A 28 -7.55 13.10 -47.56
C GLY A 28 -8.79 12.29 -47.98
N PRO A 29 -9.67 12.79 -48.87
CA PRO A 29 -9.83 14.17 -49.37
C PRO A 29 -11.29 14.71 -49.40
N THR A 30 -11.38 16.05 -49.44
CA THR A 30 -12.28 16.93 -50.21
C THR A 30 -13.68 16.46 -50.64
N GLY A 31 -14.71 17.21 -50.22
CA GLY A 31 -15.95 17.34 -50.98
C GLY A 31 -17.14 17.96 -50.25
N GLY A 32 -17.54 19.17 -50.64
CA GLY A 32 -18.92 19.65 -50.52
C GLY A 32 -19.21 20.70 -49.45
N ALA A 33 -19.10 21.98 -49.83
CA ALA A 33 -19.75 23.06 -49.11
C ALA A 33 -21.27 23.06 -49.39
N SER A 34 -22.09 23.05 -48.34
CA SER A 34 -23.39 23.71 -48.34
C SER A 34 -23.72 24.21 -46.94
N ALA A 35 -24.18 25.45 -46.88
CA ALA A 35 -24.28 26.28 -45.69
C ALA A 35 -25.56 26.03 -44.88
N LYS A 36 -25.50 26.55 -43.63
CA LYS A 36 -26.57 26.84 -42.66
C LYS A 36 -26.95 25.71 -41.69
N ALA A 37 -26.45 25.82 -40.46
CA ALA A 37 -27.26 26.34 -39.35
C ALA A 37 -26.38 26.47 -38.09
N SER A 38 -26.36 27.67 -37.53
CA SER A 38 -25.83 27.93 -36.19
C SER A 38 -26.61 27.12 -35.17
N ALA A 39 -25.90 26.29 -34.40
CA ALA A 39 -26.31 25.89 -33.08
C ALA A 39 -25.08 26.01 -32.17
N VAL A 40 -25.15 27.00 -31.29
CA VAL A 40 -24.21 27.20 -30.18
C VAL A 40 -24.33 25.98 -29.28
N GLY A 41 -23.48 24.99 -29.52
CA GLY A 41 -23.26 23.87 -28.62
C GLY A 41 -22.35 24.36 -27.51
N VAL A 42 -22.96 24.73 -26.37
CA VAL A 42 -22.29 25.00 -25.11
C VAL A 42 -21.28 23.89 -24.86
N GLY A 43 -20.00 24.21 -24.98
CA GLY A 43 -18.92 23.34 -24.58
C GLY A 43 -19.14 23.03 -23.12
N ALA A 44 -19.64 21.82 -22.84
CA ALA A 44 -19.61 21.24 -21.52
C ALA A 44 -18.13 21.06 -21.18
N SER A 45 -17.56 22.11 -20.58
CA SER A 45 -16.35 22.02 -19.77
C SER A 45 -16.58 20.83 -18.85
N LYS A 46 -15.88 19.74 -19.15
CA LYS A 46 -15.85 18.52 -18.34
C LYS A 46 -15.22 18.94 -17.02
N ALA A 47 -16.05 19.44 -16.11
CA ALA A 47 -15.63 19.78 -14.77
C ALA A 47 -15.03 18.50 -14.17
N PRO A 48 -13.80 18.55 -13.62
CA PRO A 48 -13.22 17.39 -12.99
C PRO A 48 -14.13 17.00 -11.82
N THR A 49 -14.70 15.80 -11.90
CA THR A 49 -15.45 15.19 -10.80
C THR A 49 -14.57 15.24 -9.56
N PRO A 50 -15.07 15.71 -8.39
CA PRO A 50 -14.30 15.65 -7.17
C PRO A 50 -14.16 14.18 -6.78
N LYS A 51 -13.05 13.58 -7.20
CA LYS A 51 -12.63 12.32 -6.60
C LYS A 51 -12.44 12.63 -5.11
N ARG A 52 -12.79 11.69 -4.23
CA ARG A 52 -12.41 11.72 -2.80
C ARG A 52 -10.88 11.69 -2.61
N SER A 53 -10.13 11.68 -3.70
CA SER A 53 -8.69 11.70 -3.78
C SER A 53 -8.14 12.99 -3.16
N LEU A 54 -7.48 12.84 -2.01
CA LEU A 54 -6.16 13.46 -1.88
C LEU A 54 -5.44 13.30 -3.23
N PRO A 55 -4.80 14.32 -3.82
CA PRO A 55 -4.17 14.20 -5.11
C PRO A 55 -3.03 13.15 -5.04
N SER A 56 -3.37 11.89 -5.30
CA SER A 56 -2.49 10.74 -5.12
C SER A 56 -1.25 10.85 -6.00
N ASP A 57 -1.34 11.54 -7.14
CA ASP A 57 -0.19 11.78 -8.03
C ASP A 57 0.85 12.73 -7.42
N GLY A 58 0.39 13.76 -6.69
CA GLY A 58 1.27 14.66 -5.95
C GLY A 58 1.87 13.99 -4.72
N LEU A 59 1.12 13.08 -4.11
CA LEU A 59 1.55 12.35 -2.92
C LEU A 59 2.52 11.21 -3.26
N ALA A 60 2.35 10.55 -4.42
CA ALA A 60 3.21 9.48 -4.92
C ALA A 60 4.63 9.96 -5.30
N THR A 61 4.79 11.26 -5.60
CA THR A 61 6.10 11.87 -5.92
C THR A 61 6.69 12.64 -4.75
N HIS A 62 6.03 12.63 -3.58
CA HIS A 62 6.45 13.38 -2.40
C HIS A 62 7.81 12.87 -1.87
N PRO A 63 8.71 13.74 -1.34
CA PRO A 63 10.00 13.32 -0.80
C PRO A 63 9.90 12.43 0.45
N ASP A 64 8.85 12.60 1.24
CA ASP A 64 8.56 11.77 2.42
C ASP A 64 8.04 10.37 2.02
N PRO A 65 8.71 9.27 2.41
CA PRO A 65 8.23 7.91 2.17
C PRO A 65 6.86 7.62 2.79
N GLU A 66 6.48 8.25 3.91
CA GLU A 66 5.15 8.05 4.50
C GLU A 66 4.04 8.52 3.57
N LEU A 67 4.26 9.66 2.92
CA LEU A 67 3.28 10.23 2.00
C LEU A 67 3.20 9.41 0.71
N ARG A 68 4.32 8.90 0.20
CA ARG A 68 4.29 7.95 -0.93
C ARG A 68 3.58 6.65 -0.58
N TYR A 69 3.83 6.11 0.62
CA TYR A 69 3.09 4.95 1.13
C TYR A 69 1.59 5.24 1.21
N LEU A 70 1.19 6.38 1.79
CA LEU A 70 -0.21 6.80 1.89
C LEU A 70 -0.88 6.88 0.51
N ALA A 71 -0.16 7.39 -0.50
CA ALA A 71 -0.65 7.45 -1.88
C ALA A 71 -0.95 6.06 -2.45
N VAL A 72 -0.04 5.11 -2.23
CA VAL A 72 -0.18 3.71 -2.66
C VAL A 72 -1.32 3.03 -1.92
N SER A 73 -1.38 3.15 -0.59
CA SER A 73 -2.41 2.53 0.24
C SER A 73 -3.81 3.05 -0.10
N THR A 74 -3.97 4.36 -0.28
CA THR A 74 -5.26 4.95 -0.66
C THR A 74 -5.72 4.44 -2.02
N ARG A 75 -4.82 4.39 -3.01
CA ARG A 75 -5.13 3.85 -4.34
C ARG A 75 -5.57 2.39 -4.28
N ILE A 76 -4.87 1.56 -3.51
CA ILE A 76 -5.22 0.13 -3.36
C ILE A 76 -6.60 -0.01 -2.70
N LEU A 77 -6.89 0.79 -1.68
CA LEU A 77 -8.21 0.77 -1.02
C LEU A 77 -9.33 1.23 -1.95
N ASP A 78 -9.10 2.29 -2.73
CA ASP A 78 -10.06 2.79 -3.74
C ASP A 78 -10.35 1.71 -4.80
N ASP A 79 -9.33 0.97 -5.25
CA ASP A 79 -9.46 -0.12 -6.22
C ASP A 79 -10.19 -1.36 -5.62
N CYS A 80 -10.22 -1.47 -4.29
CA CYS A 80 -10.85 -2.57 -3.55
C CYS A 80 -12.26 -2.27 -3.03
N ASP A 81 -12.75 -1.04 -3.15
CA ASP A 81 -14.11 -0.67 -2.73
C ASP A 81 -15.15 -1.12 -3.77
N PRO A 82 -16.05 -2.07 -3.43
CA PRO A 82 -17.09 -2.55 -4.34
C PRO A 82 -18.21 -1.53 -4.57
N THR A 83 -18.24 -0.38 -3.87
CA THR A 83 -19.34 0.60 -3.86
C THR A 83 -19.13 1.83 -4.76
N THR A 84 -18.32 1.73 -5.82
CA THR A 84 -18.19 2.83 -6.79
C THR A 84 -19.23 2.80 -7.93
N PRO A 85 -20.50 3.20 -7.68
CA PRO A 85 -21.26 3.98 -8.65
C PRO A 85 -21.04 5.49 -8.41
N VAL A 86 -20.60 6.21 -9.44
CA VAL A 86 -20.59 7.69 -9.43
C VAL A 86 -22.01 8.19 -9.68
N GLU A 87 -22.73 8.57 -8.61
CA GLU A 87 -23.86 9.50 -8.73
C GLU A 87 -24.04 10.27 -7.41
N PRO A 88 -24.06 11.61 -7.40
CA PRO A 88 -24.34 12.38 -6.20
C PRO A 88 -25.86 12.44 -5.98
N THR A 89 -26.36 11.78 -4.94
CA THR A 89 -27.73 12.00 -4.46
C THR A 89 -27.77 13.33 -3.70
N PRO A 90 -28.75 14.23 -3.95
CA PRO A 90 -28.85 15.51 -3.26
C PRO A 90 -29.04 15.34 -1.76
N GLU A 91 -28.40 16.24 -1.00
CA GLU A 91 -28.40 16.34 0.45
C GLU A 91 -29.79 16.12 1.08
N GLY A 92 -29.92 15.04 1.84
CA GLY A 92 -30.98 14.87 2.81
C GLY A 92 -30.65 15.65 4.08
N THR A 93 -31.42 16.70 4.34
CA THR A 93 -31.39 17.58 5.51
C THR A 93 -31.24 16.80 6.83
N ILE A 94 -30.12 17.01 7.54
CA ILE A 94 -30.00 16.62 8.95
C ILE A 94 -30.83 17.63 9.76
N PRO A 95 -31.87 17.22 10.52
CA PRO A 95 -32.59 18.14 11.39
C PRO A 95 -31.68 18.65 12.51
N PRO A 96 -31.75 19.93 12.90
CA PRO A 96 -30.87 20.49 13.91
C PRO A 96 -31.10 19.80 15.27
N ARG A 97 -30.04 19.20 15.81
CA ARG A 97 -30.03 18.67 17.17
C ARG A 97 -30.20 19.84 18.15
N PRO A 98 -31.14 19.79 19.11
CA PRO A 98 -31.31 20.89 20.06
C PRO A 98 -30.06 21.05 20.93
N PRO A 99 -29.70 22.28 21.33
CA PRO A 99 -28.53 22.54 22.15
C PRO A 99 -28.67 21.82 23.49
N ARG A 100 -27.70 20.96 23.83
CA ARG A 100 -27.56 20.43 25.19
C ARG A 100 -27.23 21.61 26.10
N LYS A 101 -28.10 21.89 27.07
CA LYS A 101 -27.82 22.82 28.16
C LYS A 101 -26.53 22.36 28.87
N ALA A 102 -25.49 23.18 28.80
CA ALA A 102 -24.34 23.05 29.67
C ALA A 102 -24.79 23.40 31.09
N GLY A 103 -25.01 22.37 31.92
CA GLY A 103 -25.10 22.57 33.36
C GLY A 103 -23.72 23.00 33.89
N PRO A 104 -23.63 23.82 34.94
CA PRO A 104 -22.35 24.18 35.54
C PRO A 104 -21.63 22.92 36.02
N LEU A 105 -20.40 22.72 35.54
CA LEU A 105 -19.51 21.70 36.09
C LEU A 105 -19.07 22.17 37.48
N PRO A 106 -19.21 21.36 38.56
CA PRO A 106 -18.52 21.64 39.81
C PRO A 106 -17.01 21.53 39.58
N LEU A 107 -16.34 22.68 39.52
CA LEU A 107 -14.89 22.77 39.69
C LEU A 107 -14.62 22.56 41.17
N ASP A 108 -14.43 21.29 41.57
CA ASP A 108 -13.61 20.85 42.73
C ASP A 108 -13.92 19.38 43.07
N ALA A 109 -13.58 18.49 42.14
CA ALA A 109 -13.42 17.06 42.47
C ALA A 109 -11.93 16.82 42.81
N PRO A 110 -11.60 16.21 43.96
CA PRO A 110 -10.23 15.81 44.26
C PRO A 110 -9.69 14.94 43.12
N LYS A 111 -8.46 15.24 42.68
CA LYS A 111 -7.73 14.42 41.70
C LYS A 111 -7.80 12.95 42.16
N PRO A 112 -8.42 12.03 41.39
CA PRO A 112 -8.34 10.61 41.70
C PRO A 112 -6.86 10.24 41.82
N PRO A 113 -6.46 9.38 42.78
CA PRO A 113 -5.10 8.85 42.78
C PRO A 113 -4.82 8.31 41.37
N SER A 114 -3.64 8.62 40.83
CA SER A 114 -3.20 8.01 39.59
C SER A 114 -3.21 6.50 39.81
N ASP A 115 -4.24 5.81 39.34
CA ASP A 115 -4.20 4.37 39.25
C ASP A 115 -2.94 4.02 38.44
N PRO A 116 -2.12 3.07 38.90
CA PRO A 116 -1.02 2.60 38.08
C PRO A 116 -1.59 2.19 36.72
N GLU A 117 -0.95 2.69 35.65
CA GLU A 117 -1.27 2.31 34.28
C GLU A 117 -1.48 0.79 34.23
N PRO A 118 -2.64 0.31 33.77
CA PRO A 118 -2.90 -1.12 33.74
C PRO A 118 -1.75 -1.80 33.03
N ALA A 119 -0.96 -2.58 33.76
CA ALA A 119 0.07 -3.41 33.16
C ALA A 119 -0.59 -4.20 32.03
N PRO A 120 0.03 -4.30 30.83
CA PRO A 120 -0.56 -4.98 29.70
C PRO A 120 -0.99 -6.37 30.15
N THR A 121 -2.30 -6.57 30.24
CA THR A 121 -2.91 -7.73 30.92
C THR A 121 -2.90 -8.96 30.01
N ARG A 122 -2.19 -8.90 28.89
CA ARG A 122 -2.23 -9.91 27.85
C ARG A 122 -1.22 -11.01 28.16
N THR A 123 -1.64 -11.89 29.07
CA THR A 123 -0.94 -13.13 29.37
C THR A 123 -1.32 -14.18 28.33
N GLY A 124 -0.60 -14.22 27.21
CA GLY A 124 -0.80 -15.27 26.20
C GLY A 124 -0.25 -14.91 24.82
N PRO A 125 -0.07 -15.92 23.96
CA PRO A 125 0.31 -15.68 22.58
C PRO A 125 -0.68 -14.75 21.86
N ILE A 126 -0.17 -13.82 21.06
CA ILE A 126 -1.00 -12.96 20.23
C ILE A 126 -1.39 -13.77 18.99
N GLU A 127 -2.67 -14.08 18.87
CA GLU A 127 -3.19 -14.87 17.76
C GLU A 127 -3.54 -13.97 16.56
N GLU A 128 -3.40 -14.52 15.36
CA GLU A 128 -3.87 -13.92 14.12
C GLU A 128 -5.38 -13.65 14.17
N VAL A 129 -5.79 -12.46 13.72
CA VAL A 129 -7.21 -12.08 13.59
C VAL A 129 -7.70 -12.30 12.16
N PRO A 130 -9.00 -12.57 11.95
CA PRO A 130 -9.52 -12.70 10.59
C PRO A 130 -9.39 -11.38 9.81
N LEU A 131 -8.99 -11.48 8.53
CA LEU A 131 -9.09 -10.36 7.59
C LEU A 131 -10.53 -10.22 7.08
N ASP A 132 -11.04 -8.99 7.08
CA ASP A 132 -12.30 -8.66 6.42
C ASP A 132 -12.16 -8.67 4.87
N PRO A 133 -13.26 -8.54 4.11
CA PRO A 133 -13.19 -8.57 2.65
C PRO A 133 -12.32 -7.47 2.02
N LEU A 134 -12.33 -6.26 2.58
CA LEU A 134 -11.54 -5.14 2.09
C LEU A 134 -10.05 -5.42 2.32
N ASP A 135 -9.70 -5.91 3.51
CA ASP A 135 -8.34 -6.29 3.87
C ASP A 135 -7.79 -7.44 3.03
N LYS A 136 -8.63 -8.42 2.69
CA LYS A 136 -8.24 -9.51 1.78
C LYS A 136 -7.92 -8.98 0.38
N CYS A 137 -8.73 -8.06 -0.15
CA CYS A 137 -8.46 -7.44 -1.43
C CYS A 137 -7.17 -6.62 -1.41
N ALA A 138 -7.01 -5.75 -0.41
CA ALA A 138 -5.81 -4.92 -0.25
C ALA A 138 -4.56 -5.80 -0.04
N GLY A 139 -4.67 -6.86 0.76
CA GLY A 139 -3.61 -7.84 0.98
C GLY A 139 -3.16 -8.52 -0.31
N ALA A 140 -4.10 -8.94 -1.16
CA ALA A 140 -3.80 -9.51 -2.47
C ALA A 140 -3.12 -8.49 -3.41
N ALA A 141 -3.58 -7.25 -3.42
CA ALA A 141 -2.99 -6.18 -4.22
C ALA A 141 -1.54 -5.85 -3.80
N HIS A 142 -1.30 -5.71 -2.49
CA HIS A 142 0.05 -5.52 -1.96
C HIS A 142 0.95 -6.74 -2.22
N ALA A 143 0.42 -7.96 -2.09
CA ALA A 143 1.16 -9.17 -2.40
C ALA A 143 1.58 -9.24 -3.87
N ALA A 144 0.64 -8.96 -4.79
CA ALA A 144 0.93 -8.90 -6.24
C ALA A 144 2.00 -7.85 -6.57
N ARG A 145 1.96 -6.69 -5.91
CA ARG A 145 2.97 -5.63 -6.07
C ARG A 145 4.35 -6.08 -5.60
N VAL A 146 4.44 -6.78 -4.47
CA VAL A 146 5.70 -7.35 -3.98
C VAL A 146 6.20 -8.44 -4.91
N LEU A 147 5.36 -9.39 -5.32
CA LEU A 147 5.71 -10.47 -6.24
C LEU A 147 6.27 -9.93 -7.57
N THR A 148 5.56 -8.97 -8.18
CA THR A 148 5.99 -8.29 -9.41
C THR A 148 7.34 -7.59 -9.24
N ALA A 149 7.61 -7.06 -8.05
CA ALA A 149 8.89 -6.42 -7.79
C ALA A 149 10.04 -7.42 -7.70
N PHE A 150 9.82 -8.70 -7.40
CA PHE A 150 10.91 -9.67 -7.32
C PHE A 150 11.05 -10.53 -8.58
N ASP A 151 10.08 -10.51 -9.50
CA ASP A 151 10.08 -11.12 -10.85
C ASP A 151 11.26 -12.06 -11.18
N GLY A 152 11.19 -13.30 -10.68
CA GLY A 152 12.16 -14.35 -10.99
C GLY A 152 13.52 -14.25 -10.29
N THR A 153 13.76 -13.23 -9.47
CA THR A 153 15.03 -12.99 -8.76
C THR A 153 14.80 -12.79 -7.27
N GLY A 154 15.18 -13.79 -6.48
CA GLY A 154 15.07 -13.70 -5.03
C GLY A 154 16.09 -12.77 -4.37
N PRO A 155 15.81 -12.28 -3.15
CA PRO A 155 16.78 -11.54 -2.36
C PRO A 155 17.90 -12.48 -1.87
N ALA A 156 19.16 -12.05 -2.00
CA ALA A 156 20.30 -12.81 -1.48
C ALA A 156 20.31 -12.89 0.06
N ASP A 157 19.80 -11.85 0.73
CA ASP A 157 19.75 -11.76 2.18
C ASP A 157 18.63 -10.78 2.63
N TYR A 158 18.48 -10.59 3.94
CA TYR A 158 17.49 -9.67 4.49
C TYR A 158 17.74 -8.22 4.07
N ALA A 159 18.99 -7.81 3.87
CA ALA A 159 19.29 -6.44 3.45
C ALA A 159 18.79 -6.19 2.03
N GLY A 160 18.95 -7.16 1.12
CA GLY A 160 18.38 -7.15 -0.22
C GLY A 160 16.85 -7.11 -0.20
N LEU A 161 16.22 -7.96 0.62
CA LEU A 161 14.77 -7.99 0.81
C LEU A 161 14.25 -6.61 1.27
N ARG A 162 14.80 -6.08 2.36
CA ARG A 162 14.43 -4.77 2.91
C ARG A 162 14.63 -3.65 1.89
N LYS A 163 15.77 -3.63 1.20
CA LYS A 163 16.07 -2.61 0.18
C LYS A 163 15.02 -2.61 -0.93
N ARG A 164 14.63 -3.78 -1.44
CA ARG A 164 13.62 -3.88 -2.50
C ARG A 164 12.24 -3.46 -2.00
N LEU A 165 11.84 -3.87 -0.80
CA LEU A 165 10.58 -3.41 -0.20
C LEU A 165 10.55 -1.89 0.01
N THR A 166 11.65 -1.29 0.47
CA THR A 166 11.75 0.18 0.57
C THR A 166 11.71 0.87 -0.79
N SER A 167 12.23 0.26 -1.86
CA SER A 167 12.09 0.80 -3.23
C SER A 167 10.65 0.75 -3.77
N LEU A 168 9.78 -0.02 -3.11
CA LEU A 168 8.34 -0.02 -3.32
C LEU A 168 7.64 0.94 -2.34
N ASP A 169 8.33 1.96 -1.84
CA ASP A 169 7.74 2.95 -0.94
C ASP A 169 7.13 2.36 0.34
N TYR A 170 7.53 1.14 0.74
CA TYR A 170 7.23 0.64 2.07
C TYR A 170 8.21 1.27 3.07
N PRO A 171 7.71 2.02 4.07
CA PRO A 171 8.56 2.70 5.02
C PRO A 171 9.45 1.73 5.80
N PRO A 172 10.76 2.02 5.98
CA PRO A 172 11.67 1.09 6.63
C PRO A 172 11.31 0.66 8.05
N PHE A 173 10.51 1.45 8.77
CA PHE A 173 10.06 1.14 10.13
C PHE A 173 8.84 0.20 10.17
N ARG A 174 8.13 0.05 9.05
CA ARG A 174 7.04 -0.95 8.87
C ARG A 174 7.56 -2.30 8.40
N ILE A 175 8.85 -2.41 8.08
CA ILE A 175 9.50 -3.65 7.62
C ILE A 175 10.24 -4.28 8.81
N HIS A 176 9.66 -5.34 9.36
CA HIS A 176 10.17 -6.03 10.53
C HIS A 176 10.91 -7.30 10.13
N ARG A 177 12.15 -7.46 10.62
CA ARG A 177 12.92 -8.69 10.40
C ARG A 177 12.31 -9.84 11.20
N MET A 178 12.12 -10.98 10.54
CA MET A 178 11.81 -12.25 11.20
C MET A 178 13.05 -13.14 11.19
N PRO A 179 13.12 -14.16 12.07
CA PRO A 179 14.08 -15.24 11.89
C PRO A 179 13.94 -15.84 10.49
N ASP A 180 15.06 -16.18 9.87
CA ASP A 180 15.08 -16.79 8.53
C ASP A 180 14.31 -18.12 8.53
N HIS A 181 13.71 -18.46 7.40
CA HIS A 181 12.98 -19.72 7.20
C HIS A 181 13.78 -20.58 6.25
N ASP A 182 14.31 -21.71 6.74
CA ASP A 182 15.16 -22.63 5.97
C ASP A 182 16.32 -21.93 5.26
N GLY A 183 16.96 -21.00 5.98
CA GLY A 183 18.07 -20.18 5.48
C GLY A 183 17.66 -19.03 4.56
N SER A 184 16.36 -18.88 4.27
CA SER A 184 15.85 -17.81 3.43
C SER A 184 15.44 -16.58 4.25
N PRO A 185 15.76 -15.35 3.79
CA PRO A 185 15.47 -14.15 4.54
C PRO A 185 13.96 -13.93 4.66
N ARG A 186 13.48 -13.60 5.86
CA ARG A 186 12.05 -13.38 6.12
C ARG A 186 11.79 -12.02 6.75
N ALA A 187 10.72 -11.39 6.32
CA ALA A 187 10.23 -10.12 6.86
C ALA A 187 8.72 -10.17 7.09
N ARG A 188 8.25 -9.34 8.01
CA ARG A 188 6.83 -8.98 8.10
C ARG A 188 6.67 -7.50 7.82
N LEU A 189 5.65 -7.16 7.05
CA LEU A 189 5.32 -5.79 6.66
C LEU A 189 4.03 -5.36 7.38
N ASP A 190 4.13 -4.27 8.16
CA ASP A 190 3.01 -3.70 8.89
C ASP A 190 2.21 -2.76 7.98
N LEU A 191 1.09 -3.25 7.46
CA LEU A 191 0.19 -2.48 6.60
C LEU A 191 -1.00 -1.92 7.39
N ARG A 192 -0.98 -2.00 8.73
CA ARG A 192 -2.04 -1.44 9.55
C ARG A 192 -2.14 0.06 9.35
N PHE A 193 -3.31 0.51 8.92
CA PHE A 193 -3.64 1.86 8.55
C PHE A 193 -5.17 2.07 8.59
N MET A 194 -5.62 3.16 9.20
CA MET A 194 -7.06 3.51 9.33
C MET A 194 -7.96 2.41 9.90
N GLY A 195 -7.45 1.67 10.89
CA GLY A 195 -8.23 0.66 11.62
C GLY A 195 -8.39 -0.69 10.93
N ASN A 196 -7.59 -0.96 9.90
CA ASN A 196 -7.51 -2.30 9.35
C ASN A 196 -6.57 -3.22 10.15
N ASN A 197 -6.59 -4.52 9.82
CA ASN A 197 -5.77 -5.53 10.50
C ASN A 197 -4.68 -6.11 9.59
N LEU A 198 -4.44 -5.51 8.42
CA LEU A 198 -3.61 -6.12 7.38
C LEU A 198 -2.11 -6.10 7.71
N ALA A 199 -1.47 -7.25 7.57
CA ALA A 199 -0.02 -7.40 7.51
C ALA A 199 0.37 -8.43 6.43
N LEU A 200 1.62 -8.38 5.95
CA LEU A 200 2.17 -9.40 5.06
C LEU A 200 3.36 -10.11 5.70
N GLU A 201 3.46 -11.41 5.49
CA GLU A 201 4.70 -12.17 5.69
C GLU A 201 5.35 -12.42 4.33
N ILE A 202 6.62 -12.06 4.21
CA ILE A 202 7.39 -12.14 2.97
C ILE A 202 8.62 -12.99 3.23
N THR A 203 8.74 -14.10 2.51
CA THR A 203 9.91 -14.98 2.61
C THR A 203 10.63 -14.99 1.28
N GLY A 204 11.93 -14.71 1.29
CA GLY A 204 12.78 -14.86 0.12
C GLY A 204 12.79 -16.31 -0.36
N THR A 205 12.92 -16.50 -1.67
CA THR A 205 13.23 -17.80 -2.26
C THR A 205 14.39 -17.61 -3.23
N ARG A 206 14.84 -18.65 -3.92
CA ARG A 206 15.85 -18.50 -4.98
C ARG A 206 15.31 -17.67 -6.16
N ASP A 207 14.04 -17.90 -6.48
CA ASP A 207 13.40 -17.44 -7.72
C ASP A 207 12.44 -16.25 -7.48
N GLY A 208 12.50 -15.64 -6.30
CA GLY A 208 11.69 -14.48 -5.95
C GLY A 208 11.36 -14.43 -4.46
N VAL A 209 10.07 -14.32 -4.16
CA VAL A 209 9.54 -14.28 -2.79
C VAL A 209 8.21 -15.02 -2.73
N SER A 210 7.89 -15.62 -1.58
CA SER A 210 6.51 -15.93 -1.21
C SER A 210 5.94 -14.79 -0.38
N VAL A 211 4.67 -14.47 -0.59
CA VAL A 211 3.98 -13.39 0.10
C VAL A 211 2.62 -13.87 0.57
N GLU A 212 2.38 -13.77 1.87
CA GLU A 212 1.11 -14.18 2.48
C GLU A 212 0.54 -13.05 3.33
N SER A 213 -0.72 -12.72 3.10
CA SER A 213 -1.46 -11.78 3.95
C SER A 213 -1.97 -12.47 5.21
N PHE A 214 -1.91 -11.79 6.34
CA PHE A 214 -2.46 -12.25 7.62
C PHE A 214 -2.99 -11.07 8.44
N GLY A 215 -3.87 -11.36 9.40
CA GLY A 215 -4.43 -10.34 10.28
C GLY A 215 -3.64 -10.16 11.57
N ALA A 216 -3.20 -8.94 11.85
CA ALA A 216 -2.65 -8.52 13.14
C ALA A 216 -3.68 -7.63 13.85
N PRO A 217 -3.93 -7.81 15.16
CA PRO A 217 -4.77 -6.89 15.93
C PRO A 217 -4.37 -5.42 15.70
N GLU A 218 -5.36 -4.54 15.55
CA GLU A 218 -5.16 -3.10 15.35
C GLU A 218 -4.38 -2.42 16.50
N THR A 219 -4.39 -2.99 17.70
CA THR A 219 -3.87 -2.32 18.90
C THR A 219 -2.37 -2.02 18.78
N GLU A 220 -1.98 -0.79 19.13
CA GLU A 220 -0.61 -0.27 18.95
C GLU A 220 0.44 -1.02 19.78
N ASP A 221 0.03 -1.66 20.87
CA ASP A 221 0.86 -2.51 21.73
C ASP A 221 1.26 -3.84 21.05
N VAL A 222 0.55 -4.23 19.99
CA VAL A 222 0.82 -5.47 19.25
C VAL A 222 1.85 -5.21 18.16
N ARG A 223 3.02 -5.84 18.31
CA ARG A 223 4.00 -5.95 17.23
C ARG A 223 3.61 -7.09 16.32
N ILE A 224 3.60 -6.84 15.00
CA ILE A 224 3.26 -7.88 14.03
C ILE A 224 4.20 -9.09 14.06
N THR A 225 5.41 -8.94 14.62
CA THR A 225 6.38 -10.04 14.82
C THR A 225 5.93 -11.04 15.87
N ASP A 226 5.07 -10.61 16.80
CA ASP A 226 4.64 -11.41 17.94
C ASP A 226 3.33 -12.18 17.62
N VAL A 227 2.69 -11.87 16.47
CA VAL A 227 1.49 -12.54 15.98
C VAL A 227 1.83 -13.97 15.53
N ARG A 228 1.17 -14.96 16.11
CA ARG A 228 1.27 -16.36 15.70
C ARG A 228 0.33 -16.60 14.52
N ARG A 229 0.92 -17.01 13.41
CA ARG A 229 0.17 -17.39 12.20
C ARG A 229 -0.31 -18.81 12.33
N LYS A 230 -1.56 -19.06 11.92
CA LYS A 230 -2.01 -20.44 11.69
C LYS A 230 -1.33 -20.90 10.40
N GLN A 231 -0.59 -22.00 10.46
CA GLN A 231 -0.01 -22.59 9.25
C GLN A 231 -1.16 -22.86 8.27
N ASN A 232 -1.07 -22.30 7.07
CA ASN A 232 -2.02 -22.63 6.01
C ASN A 232 -1.49 -23.90 5.31
N PRO A 233 -2.10 -25.09 5.51
CA PRO A 233 -1.61 -26.34 4.94
C PRO A 233 -1.60 -26.36 3.40
N ALA A 234 -2.23 -25.38 2.74
CA ALA A 234 -2.25 -25.24 1.29
C ALA A 234 -0.99 -24.60 0.67
N ALA A 235 -0.09 -24.01 1.48
CA ALA A 235 1.12 -23.34 0.97
C ALA A 235 2.37 -24.25 0.91
N SER A 236 2.26 -25.51 1.36
CA SER A 236 3.40 -26.45 1.47
C SER A 236 3.50 -27.47 0.32
N THR A 237 2.79 -27.26 -0.79
CA THR A 237 2.91 -28.12 -1.99
C THR A 237 3.37 -27.30 -3.18
N SER A 238 4.68 -27.12 -3.34
CA SER A 238 5.34 -26.83 -4.63
C SER A 238 6.78 -27.28 -4.56
#